data_AF-N8XV12-F1
#
_entry.id   AF-N8XV12-F1
#
_cell.length_a   1.000
_cell.length_b   1.000
_cell.length_c   1.000
_cell.angle_alpha   90.00
_cell.angle_beta   90.00
_cell.angle_gamma   90.00
#
_symmetry.space_group_name_H-M   'P 1'
#
loop_
_entity.id
_entity.type
_entity.pdbx_description
1 polymer ?
#
loop_
_entity_poly.entity_id
_entity_poly.type
_entity_poly.pdbx_seq_one_letter_code
_entity_poly.pdbx_strand_id
1 'polypeptide(L)'
;MSYQANFRGWENLQLEDLLVAYRKAKADCFFENTFPTAVKFARYEQNLLKNLNNLLTQLKKEKGFKVNKRLLGDFRVVPKKLKIEKKDTSSVGHVHFSNPEKILDNLFSENKLEPSFRIIGDFPVETHIISALWINMIGEKFDEKLTDSCYGARLKRIDNDSPISTYKPFHISATGSFLPYFQPYQKWRNDGLNAIREELEKDNSVIAVSLDLKSYYHYIDPKIISSKKLRDSFGLELNNQEVLFTKQLAIFLTKWAEEAVNFSKKISDHSETISGGLAIGLTASRIISNMILHQWDKLINEKLTPIHYGRYVDDMFLVLKDTGNITNSDKLMKFLRERLGSKVLVQDANQTNNWSINQPYLKNNKTQIRLQSNKQKLFILQGQMGLDLLDSIEKDIYELSSEHRLMPSPDQLDKSTVAKVLSAAGSVGENADTLRRADGLTIRRLSWSLQLRQALLHKDFKDRAFLSCLNLSDNLGVRSAELRKLI
;
A
#
# COMPACT_ATOMS: atom_id res chain seq x y z
N MET A 1 -21.25 -6.20 -30.02
CA MET A 1 -19.96 -6.89 -29.81
C MET A 1 -19.52 -6.63 -28.38
N SER A 2 -19.13 -7.66 -27.62
CA SER A 2 -18.52 -7.47 -26.30
C SER A 2 -17.15 -6.81 -26.47
N TYR A 3 -16.88 -5.75 -25.72
CA TYR A 3 -15.59 -5.07 -25.71
C TYR A 3 -14.47 -6.03 -25.29
N GLN A 4 -13.35 -6.02 -26.01
CA GLN A 4 -12.15 -6.80 -25.68
C GLN A 4 -10.92 -5.88 -25.65
N ALA A 5 -10.19 -5.92 -24.53
CA ALA A 5 -8.99 -5.11 -24.34
C ALA A 5 -7.77 -5.77 -25.00
N ASN A 6 -7.49 -5.43 -26.27
CA ASN A 6 -6.35 -5.96 -27.01
C ASN A 6 -5.51 -4.82 -27.59
N PHE A 7 -4.25 -4.72 -27.17
CA PHE A 7 -3.37 -3.66 -27.67
C PHE A 7 -2.74 -4.04 -29.02
N ARG A 8 -3.22 -3.39 -30.09
CA ARG A 8 -2.70 -3.54 -31.47
C ARG A 8 -1.85 -2.35 -31.93
N GLY A 9 -1.37 -1.53 -30.99
CA GLY A 9 -0.61 -0.31 -31.26
C GLY A 9 -1.44 0.96 -31.09
N TRP A 10 -0.74 2.09 -30.93
CA TRP A 10 -1.36 3.38 -30.58
C TRP A 10 -2.36 3.88 -31.62
N GLU A 11 -2.10 3.69 -32.92
CA GLU A 11 -2.99 4.12 -34.01
C GLU A 11 -4.37 3.44 -33.96
N ASN A 12 -4.40 2.19 -33.47
CA ASN A 12 -5.59 1.36 -33.38
C ASN A 12 -6.40 1.61 -32.11
N LEU A 13 -5.88 2.41 -31.17
CA LEU A 13 -6.57 2.74 -29.92
C LEU A 13 -7.90 3.45 -30.22
N GLN A 14 -8.97 3.04 -29.57
CA GLN A 14 -10.29 3.65 -29.75
C GLN A 14 -10.72 4.45 -28.51
N LEU A 15 -11.76 5.26 -28.65
CA LEU A 15 -12.31 6.02 -27.53
C LEU A 15 -12.90 5.08 -26.45
N GLU A 16 -13.47 3.96 -26.88
CA GLU A 16 -14.00 2.91 -26.00
C GLU A 16 -12.92 2.35 -25.07
N ASP A 17 -11.69 2.17 -25.56
CA ASP A 17 -10.56 1.72 -24.74
C ASP A 17 -10.27 2.68 -23.60
N LEU A 18 -10.26 3.98 -23.90
CA LEU A 18 -10.02 5.02 -22.92
C LEU A 18 -11.20 5.19 -21.96
N LEU A 19 -12.44 5.01 -22.41
CA LEU A 19 -13.62 5.05 -21.54
C LEU A 19 -13.62 3.91 -20.51
N VAL A 20 -13.28 2.69 -20.94
CA VAL A 20 -13.16 1.54 -20.03
C VAL A 20 -12.00 1.75 -19.06
N ALA A 21 -10.83 2.18 -19.56
CA ALA A 21 -9.67 2.50 -18.72
C ALA A 21 -9.98 3.63 -17.73
N TYR A 22 -10.73 4.65 -18.14
CA TYR A 22 -11.18 5.74 -17.30
C TYR A 22 -12.06 5.25 -16.14
N ARG A 23 -13.07 4.42 -16.43
CA ARG A 23 -13.95 3.85 -15.41
C ARG A 23 -13.15 3.08 -14.36
N LYS A 24 -12.22 2.24 -14.81
CA LYS A 24 -11.31 1.49 -13.93
C LYS A 24 -10.44 2.42 -13.09
N ALA A 25 -9.78 3.40 -13.73
CA ALA A 25 -8.94 4.37 -13.06
C ALA A 25 -9.69 5.16 -11.97
N LYS A 26 -10.90 5.64 -12.26
CA LYS A 26 -11.75 6.36 -11.30
C LYS A 26 -12.06 5.48 -10.08
N ALA A 27 -12.53 4.26 -10.33
CA ALA A 27 -12.89 3.35 -9.26
C ALA A 27 -11.68 2.95 -8.41
N ASP A 28 -10.56 2.60 -9.04
CA ASP A 28 -9.35 2.20 -8.32
C ASP A 28 -8.80 3.36 -7.48
N CYS A 29 -8.78 4.58 -8.00
CA CYS A 29 -8.34 5.77 -7.28
C CYS A 29 -9.29 6.17 -6.15
N PHE A 30 -10.59 5.93 -6.29
CA PHE A 30 -11.59 6.22 -5.24
C PHE A 30 -11.36 5.37 -3.99
N PHE A 31 -10.96 4.11 -4.16
CA PHE A 31 -10.66 3.20 -3.04
C PHE A 31 -9.21 3.33 -2.54
N GLU A 32 -8.38 4.17 -3.16
CA GLU A 32 -7.01 4.43 -2.69
C GLU A 32 -6.97 5.53 -1.65
N ASN A 33 -6.43 5.21 -0.47
CA ASN A 33 -6.28 6.14 0.65
C ASN A 33 -4.94 6.92 0.62
N THR A 34 -4.19 6.86 -0.48
CA THR A 34 -2.83 7.41 -0.55
C THR A 34 -2.82 8.92 -0.81
N PHE A 35 -3.69 9.40 -1.71
CA PHE A 35 -3.83 10.81 -2.04
C PHE A 35 -5.26 11.11 -2.53
N PRO A 36 -5.90 12.23 -2.12
CA PRO A 36 -7.27 12.56 -2.52
C PRO A 36 -7.34 12.97 -3.99
N THR A 37 -7.46 11.98 -4.88
CA THR A 37 -7.60 12.16 -6.34
C THR A 37 -9.04 12.44 -6.77
N ALA A 38 -10.03 12.22 -5.90
CA ALA A 38 -11.46 12.37 -6.22
C ALA A 38 -11.82 13.73 -6.82
N VAL A 39 -11.22 14.82 -6.32
CA VAL A 39 -11.44 16.18 -6.85
C VAL A 39 -10.92 16.32 -8.28
N LYS A 40 -9.78 15.70 -8.60
CA LYS A 40 -9.21 15.71 -9.96
C LYS A 40 -10.13 15.00 -10.93
N PHE A 41 -10.65 13.82 -10.56
CA PHE A 41 -11.62 13.09 -11.37
C PHE A 41 -12.92 13.88 -11.55
N ALA A 42 -13.47 14.47 -10.49
CA ALA A 42 -14.70 15.28 -10.59
C ALA A 42 -14.54 16.47 -11.56
N ARG A 43 -13.38 17.15 -11.54
CA ARG A 43 -13.07 18.22 -12.51
C ARG A 43 -12.90 17.69 -13.93
N TYR A 44 -12.23 16.55 -14.08
CA TYR A 44 -12.02 15.89 -15.38
C TYR A 44 -13.35 15.47 -16.03
N GLU A 45 -14.33 15.04 -15.21
CA GLU A 45 -15.65 14.59 -15.68
C GLU A 45 -16.52 15.69 -16.26
N GLN A 46 -16.31 16.96 -15.87
CA GLN A 46 -17.09 18.09 -16.39
C GLN A 46 -17.05 18.17 -17.93
N ASN A 47 -15.94 17.72 -18.54
CA ASN A 47 -15.77 17.67 -19.99
C ASN A 47 -15.19 16.31 -20.43
N LEU A 48 -15.73 15.20 -19.88
CA LEU A 48 -15.15 13.86 -20.01
C LEU A 48 -14.81 13.47 -21.46
N LEU A 49 -15.79 13.52 -22.37
CA LEU A 49 -15.57 13.10 -23.76
C LEU A 49 -14.53 13.95 -24.47
N LYS A 50 -14.53 15.27 -24.25
CA LYS A 50 -13.52 16.17 -24.83
C LYS A 50 -12.13 15.84 -24.29
N ASN A 51 -12.01 15.62 -22.99
CA ASN A 51 -10.72 15.30 -22.35
C ASN A 51 -10.17 13.95 -22.82
N LEU A 52 -11.03 12.93 -22.95
CA LEU A 52 -10.64 11.61 -23.46
C LEU A 52 -10.25 11.66 -24.93
N ASN A 53 -10.98 12.40 -25.77
CA ASN A 53 -10.60 12.60 -27.17
C ASN A 53 -9.25 13.32 -27.31
N ASN A 54 -9.01 14.36 -26.50
CA ASN A 54 -7.71 15.04 -26.47
C ASN A 54 -6.58 14.07 -26.08
N LEU A 55 -6.79 13.25 -25.05
CA LEU A 55 -5.83 12.22 -24.65
C LEU A 55 -5.61 11.19 -25.78
N LEU A 56 -6.67 10.73 -26.44
CA LEU A 56 -6.60 9.80 -27.57
C LEU A 56 -5.78 10.37 -28.72
N THR A 57 -6.10 11.59 -29.17
CA THR A 57 -5.38 12.27 -30.25
C THR A 57 -3.91 12.45 -29.90
N GLN A 58 -3.61 12.81 -28.65
CA GLN A 58 -2.24 12.96 -28.19
C GLN A 58 -1.48 11.62 -28.21
N LEU A 59 -2.05 10.55 -27.65
CA LEU A 59 -1.45 9.22 -27.62
C LEU A 59 -1.19 8.67 -29.03
N LYS A 60 -2.10 8.90 -29.98
CA LYS A 60 -1.93 8.53 -31.39
C LYS A 60 -0.79 9.32 -32.03
N LYS A 61 -0.86 10.66 -31.96
CA LYS A 61 0.12 11.57 -32.57
C LYS A 61 1.54 11.34 -32.07
N GLU A 62 1.71 11.17 -30.75
CA GLU A 62 3.01 10.96 -30.11
C GLU A 62 3.46 9.50 -30.15
N LYS A 63 2.61 8.60 -30.66
CA LYS A 63 2.79 7.14 -30.61
C LYS A 63 3.15 6.67 -29.20
N GLY A 64 2.39 7.16 -28.21
CA GLY A 64 2.49 6.85 -26.79
C GLY A 64 2.67 8.08 -25.90
N PHE A 65 3.35 7.93 -24.76
CA PHE A 65 3.31 8.93 -23.67
C PHE A 65 4.65 9.16 -22.94
N LYS A 66 5.69 8.40 -23.28
CA LYS A 66 6.98 8.37 -22.54
C LYS A 66 7.74 9.70 -22.44
N VAL A 67 7.43 10.68 -23.28
CA VAL A 67 8.14 11.97 -23.37
C VAL A 67 7.34 13.12 -22.75
N ASN A 68 6.05 12.92 -22.48
CA ASN A 68 5.20 14.00 -22.01
C ASN A 68 5.46 14.31 -20.53
N LYS A 69 6.09 15.47 -20.28
CA LYS A 69 6.39 15.95 -18.92
C LYS A 69 5.15 16.26 -18.10
N ARG A 70 4.03 16.67 -18.72
CA ARG A 70 2.78 16.97 -18.00
C ARG A 70 2.20 15.72 -17.35
N LEU A 71 2.41 14.55 -17.96
CA LEU A 71 1.92 13.28 -17.43
C LEU A 71 2.70 12.79 -16.21
N LEU A 72 3.92 13.29 -15.96
CA LEU A 72 4.69 12.91 -14.77
C LEU A 72 4.01 13.36 -13.46
N GLY A 73 3.16 14.38 -13.53
CA GLY A 73 2.47 14.93 -12.36
C GLY A 73 3.43 15.58 -11.36
N ASP A 74 2.93 15.73 -10.14
CA ASP A 74 3.68 16.32 -9.04
C ASP A 74 4.18 15.27 -8.05
N PHE A 75 5.10 15.67 -7.18
CA PHE A 75 5.63 14.85 -6.10
C PHE A 75 5.11 15.37 -4.77
N ARG A 76 4.67 14.47 -3.89
CA ARG A 76 4.17 14.81 -2.55
C ARG A 76 4.93 14.01 -1.51
N VAL A 77 5.02 14.59 -0.31
CA VAL A 77 5.58 13.94 0.86
C VAL A 77 4.46 13.65 1.84
N VAL A 78 4.41 12.42 2.34
CA VAL A 78 3.47 12.00 3.39
C VAL A 78 4.24 11.51 4.62
N PRO A 79 3.77 11.83 5.84
CA PRO A 79 4.35 11.28 7.06
C PRO A 79 4.24 9.75 7.08
N LYS A 80 5.34 9.07 7.43
CA LYS A 80 5.40 7.60 7.51
C LYS A 80 5.51 7.12 8.96
N LYS A 81 6.44 7.67 9.73
CA LYS A 81 6.70 7.29 11.12
C LYS A 81 7.37 8.46 11.84
N LEU A 82 7.14 8.58 13.14
CA LEU A 82 7.97 9.38 14.03
C LEU A 82 8.74 8.43 14.93
N LYS A 83 10.07 8.44 14.85
CA LYS A 83 10.92 7.73 15.80
C LYS A 83 11.13 8.64 17.01
N ILE A 84 10.97 8.08 18.20
CA ILE A 84 11.10 8.78 19.47
C ILE A 84 12.15 8.00 20.25
N GLU A 85 13.29 8.61 20.50
CA GLU A 85 14.38 8.04 21.31
C GLU A 85 14.57 8.91 22.54
N LYS A 86 14.59 8.32 23.74
CA LYS A 86 14.91 9.08 24.95
C LYS A 86 16.33 9.62 24.87
N LYS A 87 16.54 10.85 25.31
CA LYS A 87 17.89 11.41 25.47
C LYS A 87 18.55 10.74 26.67
N ASP A 88 19.85 10.47 26.57
CA ASP A 88 20.65 9.75 27.58
C ASP A 88 20.65 10.44 28.97
N THR A 89 20.26 11.72 29.03
CA THR A 89 20.21 12.53 30.26
C THR A 89 18.87 12.46 31.00
N SER A 90 17.86 11.76 30.47
CA SER A 90 16.50 11.75 31.03
C SER A 90 16.38 10.83 32.25
N SER A 91 15.77 11.33 33.34
CA SER A 91 15.53 10.54 34.55
C SER A 91 14.53 9.40 34.29
N VAL A 92 14.70 8.25 34.96
CA VAL A 92 13.95 7.01 34.73
C VAL A 92 12.48 7.07 35.23
N GLY A 93 12.01 8.21 35.73
CA GLY A 93 10.64 8.37 36.25
C GLY A 93 9.56 8.37 35.17
N HIS A 94 8.49 7.60 35.36
CA HIS A 94 7.29 7.66 34.52
C HIS A 94 6.45 8.88 34.92
N VAL A 95 6.59 9.99 34.20
CA VAL A 95 5.77 11.19 34.40
C VAL A 95 4.60 11.19 33.42
N HIS A 96 3.38 11.31 33.95
CA HIS A 96 2.15 11.40 33.17
C HIS A 96 1.56 12.81 33.31
N PHE A 97 1.45 13.53 32.20
CA PHE A 97 0.82 14.83 32.16
C PHE A 97 -0.61 14.69 31.63
N SER A 98 -1.55 15.42 32.21
CA SER A 98 -2.91 15.56 31.68
C SER A 98 -3.05 16.73 30.71
N ASN A 99 -2.16 17.74 30.78
CA ASN A 99 -2.16 18.90 29.90
C ASN A 99 -1.43 18.59 28.57
N PRO A 100 -2.09 18.72 27.40
CA PRO A 100 -1.49 18.48 26.08
C PRO A 100 -0.23 19.28 25.78
N GLU A 101 -0.16 20.55 26.19
CA GLU A 101 1.02 21.41 25.96
C GLU A 101 2.22 20.86 26.73
N LYS A 102 2.02 20.51 28.01
CA LYS A 102 3.07 19.90 28.84
C LYS A 102 3.50 18.53 28.33
N ILE A 103 2.57 17.73 27.79
CA ILE A 103 2.90 16.45 27.13
C ILE A 103 3.84 16.71 25.95
N LEU A 104 3.52 17.71 25.13
CA LEU A 104 4.28 18.03 23.93
C LEU A 104 5.66 18.63 24.26
N ASP A 105 5.72 19.54 25.23
CA ASP A 105 6.98 20.12 25.71
C ASP A 105 7.90 19.02 26.25
N ASN A 106 7.37 18.11 27.07
CA ASN A 106 8.11 16.96 27.58
C ASN A 106 8.55 16.00 26.47
N LEU A 107 7.73 15.84 25.42
CA LEU A 107 8.10 15.03 24.27
C LEU A 107 9.34 15.59 23.57
N PHE A 108 9.42 16.91 23.37
CA PHE A 108 10.56 17.57 22.73
C PHE A 108 11.78 17.73 23.66
N SER A 109 11.57 17.93 24.96
CA SER A 109 12.65 18.12 25.93
C SER A 109 13.38 16.80 26.21
N GLU A 110 12.64 15.71 26.46
CA GLU A 110 13.22 14.44 26.90
C GLU A 110 13.58 13.49 25.74
N ASN A 111 13.02 13.72 24.54
CA ASN A 111 13.22 12.79 23.42
C ASN A 111 13.86 13.47 22.21
N LYS A 112 14.69 12.70 21.51
CA LYS A 112 15.10 12.96 20.15
C LYS A 112 14.02 12.43 19.21
N LEU A 113 13.51 13.32 18.37
CA LEU A 113 12.47 13.01 17.40
C LEU A 113 13.06 12.95 16.00
N GLU A 114 12.85 11.82 15.33
CA GLU A 114 13.31 11.62 13.96
C GLU A 114 12.11 11.29 13.05
N PRO A 115 11.53 12.29 12.38
CA PRO A 115 10.41 12.07 11.48
C PRO A 115 10.87 11.41 10.19
N SER A 116 10.18 10.34 9.82
CA SER A 116 10.36 9.64 8.56
C SER A 116 9.19 9.96 7.64
N PHE A 117 9.51 10.30 6.40
CA PHE A 117 8.53 10.60 5.37
C PHE A 117 8.61 9.62 4.21
N ARG A 118 7.58 9.62 3.36
CA ARG A 118 7.51 8.86 2.12
C ARG A 118 7.14 9.79 0.97
N ILE A 119 7.78 9.60 -0.17
CA ILE A 119 7.42 10.28 -1.41
C ILE A 119 6.37 9.46 -2.14
N ILE A 120 5.30 10.14 -2.59
CA ILE A 120 4.22 9.59 -3.40
C ILE A 120 4.03 10.46 -4.64
N GLY A 121 3.48 9.88 -5.70
CA GLY A 121 3.15 10.60 -6.93
C GLY A 121 1.75 11.16 -6.90
N ASP A 122 1.63 12.43 -7.27
CA ASP A 122 0.37 13.15 -7.44
C ASP A 122 0.09 13.34 -8.94
N PHE A 123 -0.38 12.27 -9.56
CA PHE A 123 -0.51 12.18 -11.02
C PHE A 123 -1.77 12.89 -11.55
N PRO A 124 -1.77 13.35 -12.82
CA PRO A 124 -2.99 13.80 -13.48
C PRO A 124 -3.89 12.60 -13.84
N VAL A 125 -5.17 12.86 -14.11
CA VAL A 125 -6.18 11.81 -14.39
C VAL A 125 -5.78 11.00 -15.62
N GLU A 126 -5.21 11.64 -16.63
CA GLU A 126 -4.70 11.04 -17.85
C GLU A 126 -3.67 9.93 -17.57
N THR A 127 -2.79 10.13 -16.61
CA THR A 127 -1.78 9.12 -16.23
C THR A 127 -2.42 7.94 -15.50
N HIS A 128 -3.44 8.18 -14.68
CA HIS A 128 -4.22 7.09 -14.08
C HIS A 128 -4.98 6.30 -15.15
N ILE A 129 -5.53 6.97 -16.18
CA ILE A 129 -6.16 6.30 -17.34
C ILE A 129 -5.13 5.44 -18.08
N ILE A 130 -3.94 5.96 -18.37
CA ILE A 130 -2.87 5.19 -19.05
C ILE A 130 -2.42 3.98 -18.21
N SER A 131 -2.31 4.16 -16.88
CA SER A 131 -2.02 3.08 -15.93
C SER A 131 -3.08 1.98 -16.01
N ALA A 132 -4.36 2.34 -15.95
CA ALA A 132 -5.46 1.38 -16.09
C ALA A 132 -5.52 0.75 -17.49
N LEU A 133 -5.23 1.50 -18.54
CA LEU A 133 -5.16 1.00 -19.91
C LEU A 133 -4.09 -0.09 -20.07
N TRP A 134 -2.91 0.13 -19.49
CA TRP A 134 -1.84 -0.88 -19.48
C TRP A 134 -2.27 -2.14 -18.71
N ILE A 135 -2.93 -2.00 -17.56
CA ILE A 135 -3.46 -3.14 -16.80
C ILE A 135 -4.46 -3.93 -17.65
N ASN A 136 -5.45 -3.24 -18.23
CA ASN A 136 -6.52 -3.84 -19.01
C ASN A 136 -6.01 -4.65 -20.20
N MET A 137 -4.94 -4.21 -20.86
CA MET A 137 -4.45 -4.81 -22.10
C MET A 137 -3.26 -5.76 -21.92
N ILE A 138 -2.45 -5.56 -20.87
CA ILE A 138 -1.14 -6.24 -20.72
C ILE A 138 -0.94 -6.74 -19.30
N GLY A 139 -1.15 -5.88 -18.29
CA GLY A 139 -0.89 -6.21 -16.89
C GLY A 139 -1.69 -7.42 -16.40
N GLU A 140 -2.90 -7.61 -16.91
CA GLU A 140 -3.75 -8.75 -16.54
C GLU A 140 -3.15 -10.12 -16.89
N LYS A 141 -2.42 -10.19 -18.01
CA LYS A 141 -1.73 -11.41 -18.46
C LYS A 141 -0.63 -11.83 -17.48
N PHE A 142 0.07 -10.86 -16.90
CA PHE A 142 1.07 -11.12 -15.87
C PHE A 142 0.43 -11.52 -14.54
N ASP A 143 -0.65 -10.85 -14.12
CA ASP A 143 -1.37 -11.18 -12.89
C ASP A 143 -2.00 -12.58 -12.93
N GLU A 144 -2.33 -13.08 -14.13
CA GLU A 144 -2.95 -14.40 -14.33
C GLU A 144 -1.98 -15.53 -14.02
N LYS A 145 -0.70 -15.33 -14.31
CA LYS A 145 0.37 -16.29 -14.08
C LYS A 145 0.92 -16.27 -12.66
N LEU A 146 0.40 -15.42 -11.78
CA LEU A 146 0.78 -15.41 -10.36
C LEU A 146 0.16 -16.59 -9.63
N THR A 147 0.92 -17.18 -8.71
CA THR A 147 0.46 -18.30 -7.87
C THR A 147 -0.66 -17.86 -6.92
N ASP A 148 -1.43 -18.84 -6.43
CA ASP A 148 -2.48 -18.60 -5.44
C ASP A 148 -1.94 -18.13 -4.08
N SER A 149 -0.65 -18.34 -3.82
CA SER A 149 0.06 -17.78 -2.68
C SER A 149 0.15 -16.25 -2.71
N CYS A 150 -0.14 -15.58 -3.84
CA CYS A 150 -0.19 -14.12 -3.93
C CYS A 150 -1.61 -13.61 -3.69
N TYR A 151 -1.87 -13.05 -2.49
CA TYR A 151 -3.17 -12.53 -2.06
C TYR A 151 -3.33 -11.03 -2.34
N GLY A 152 -2.25 -10.29 -2.12
CA GLY A 152 -2.26 -8.82 -2.17
C GLY A 152 -2.36 -8.29 -3.60
N ALA A 153 -3.19 -7.25 -3.79
CA ALA A 153 -3.29 -6.49 -5.04
C ALA A 153 -3.52 -7.32 -6.32
N ARG A 154 -4.29 -8.40 -6.22
CA ARG A 154 -4.75 -9.20 -7.37
C ARG A 154 -5.91 -8.54 -8.10
N LEU A 155 -5.98 -8.78 -9.41
CA LEU A 155 -7.09 -8.29 -10.24
C LEU A 155 -8.37 -9.10 -10.01
N LYS A 156 -9.52 -8.44 -10.19
CA LYS A 156 -10.82 -9.12 -10.20
C LYS A 156 -10.92 -9.99 -11.44
N ARG A 157 -11.22 -11.27 -11.24
CA ARG A 157 -11.41 -12.24 -12.32
C ARG A 157 -12.86 -12.70 -12.34
N ILE A 158 -13.30 -13.17 -13.50
CA ILE A 158 -14.60 -13.82 -13.65
C ILE A 158 -14.41 -15.28 -13.26
N ASP A 159 -15.21 -15.76 -12.31
CA ASP A 159 -15.30 -17.18 -12.03
C ASP A 159 -16.09 -17.82 -13.18
N ASN A 160 -15.37 -18.57 -14.02
CA ASN A 160 -16.00 -19.44 -14.99
C ASN A 160 -16.17 -20.80 -14.30
N ASP A 161 -17.41 -21.22 -14.05
CA ASP A 161 -17.74 -22.54 -13.50
C ASP A 161 -17.45 -23.70 -14.48
N SER A 162 -16.72 -23.45 -15.56
CA SER A 162 -16.36 -24.48 -16.52
C SER A 162 -15.15 -25.27 -16.02
N PRO A 163 -15.29 -26.58 -15.73
CA PRO A 163 -14.18 -27.42 -15.27
C PRO A 163 -13.07 -27.63 -16.31
N ILE A 164 -13.23 -27.10 -17.53
CA ILE A 164 -12.35 -27.32 -18.68
C ILE A 164 -11.34 -26.15 -18.85
N SER A 165 -11.65 -24.96 -18.35
CA SER A 165 -10.78 -23.78 -18.50
C SER A 165 -10.10 -23.42 -17.18
N THR A 166 -8.80 -23.68 -17.07
CA THR A 166 -7.95 -23.14 -15.99
C THR A 166 -7.74 -21.63 -16.09
N TYR A 167 -8.04 -21.01 -17.24
CA TYR A 167 -7.94 -19.57 -17.42
C TYR A 167 -9.15 -18.86 -16.79
N LYS A 168 -8.87 -17.98 -15.82
CA LYS A 168 -9.84 -17.05 -15.22
C LYS A 168 -9.67 -15.65 -15.82
N PRO A 169 -10.55 -15.20 -16.75
CA PRO A 169 -10.37 -13.93 -17.45
C PRO A 169 -10.48 -12.74 -16.50
N PHE A 170 -9.75 -11.67 -16.84
CA PHE A 170 -9.89 -10.39 -16.15
C PHE A 170 -11.31 -9.81 -16.31
N HIS A 171 -11.91 -9.37 -15.22
CA HIS A 171 -13.26 -8.84 -15.20
C HIS A 171 -13.29 -7.38 -15.71
N ILE A 172 -13.15 -7.20 -17.02
CA ILE A 172 -13.06 -5.88 -17.67
C ILE A 172 -14.31 -5.01 -17.44
N SER A 173 -15.50 -5.63 -17.35
CA SER A 173 -16.79 -4.96 -17.11
C SER A 173 -17.01 -4.53 -15.65
N ALA A 174 -16.28 -5.08 -14.68
CA ALA A 174 -16.43 -4.70 -13.28
C ALA A 174 -16.06 -3.23 -13.04
N THR A 175 -16.60 -2.63 -11.97
CA THR A 175 -16.38 -1.21 -11.63
C THR A 175 -14.89 -0.86 -11.48
N GLY A 176 -14.16 -1.61 -10.65
CA GLY A 176 -12.72 -1.44 -10.42
C GLY A 176 -11.90 -2.62 -10.93
N SER A 177 -10.58 -2.47 -10.93
CA SER A 177 -9.63 -3.49 -11.41
C SER A 177 -9.28 -4.51 -10.32
N PHE A 178 -9.15 -4.07 -9.06
CA PHE A 178 -8.63 -4.89 -7.96
C PHE A 178 -9.70 -5.37 -7.00
N LEU A 179 -9.45 -6.49 -6.33
CA LEU A 179 -10.24 -6.92 -5.16
C LEU A 179 -10.14 -5.87 -4.03
N PRO A 180 -11.22 -5.64 -3.24
CA PRO A 180 -11.16 -4.78 -2.07
C PRO A 180 -10.10 -5.27 -1.09
N TYR A 181 -9.20 -4.40 -0.62
CA TYR A 181 -7.97 -4.81 0.07
C TYR A 181 -8.20 -5.65 1.35
N PHE A 182 -9.28 -5.37 2.08
CA PHE A 182 -9.55 -5.96 3.40
C PHE A 182 -9.87 -7.46 3.32
N GLN A 183 -10.61 -7.89 2.29
CA GLN A 183 -11.03 -9.29 2.12
C GLN A 183 -9.83 -10.23 1.90
N PRO A 184 -8.95 -10.02 0.90
CA PRO A 184 -7.77 -10.86 0.71
C PRO A 184 -6.78 -10.77 1.86
N TYR A 185 -6.75 -9.65 2.59
CA TYR A 185 -5.87 -9.49 3.75
C TYR A 185 -6.33 -10.34 4.93
N GLN A 186 -7.64 -10.30 5.23
CA GLN A 186 -8.23 -11.18 6.23
C GLN A 186 -8.06 -12.64 5.86
N LYS A 187 -8.30 -12.99 4.58
CA LYS A 187 -8.11 -14.35 4.09
C LYS A 187 -6.65 -14.82 4.23
N TRP A 188 -5.69 -14.04 3.73
CA TRP A 188 -4.25 -14.33 3.86
C TRP A 188 -3.83 -14.61 5.30
N ARG A 189 -4.35 -13.82 6.26
CA ARG A 189 -4.06 -14.00 7.68
C ARG A 189 -4.71 -15.27 8.22
N ASN A 190 -6.00 -15.44 8.00
CA ASN A 190 -6.78 -16.56 8.53
C ASN A 190 -6.30 -17.90 7.97
N ASP A 191 -5.98 -17.97 6.68
CA ASP A 191 -5.48 -19.19 6.04
C ASP A 191 -4.18 -19.65 6.70
N GLY A 192 -3.28 -18.72 7.06
CA GLY A 192 -2.05 -19.07 7.77
C GLY A 192 -2.26 -19.42 9.26
N LEU A 193 -3.21 -18.78 9.96
CA LEU A 193 -3.56 -19.13 11.34
C LEU A 193 -4.24 -20.51 11.41
N ASN A 194 -5.16 -20.79 10.49
CA ASN A 194 -5.80 -22.09 10.36
C ASN A 194 -4.77 -23.19 10.07
N ALA A 195 -3.81 -22.94 9.18
CA ALA A 195 -2.73 -23.88 8.90
C ALA A 195 -1.87 -24.21 10.13
N ILE A 196 -1.67 -23.25 11.04
CA ILE A 196 -0.99 -23.49 12.33
C ILE A 196 -1.86 -24.37 13.23
N ARG A 197 -3.15 -24.02 13.38
CA ARG A 197 -4.10 -24.75 14.22
C ARG A 197 -4.23 -26.22 13.79
N GLU A 198 -4.48 -26.45 12.50
CA GLU A 198 -4.67 -27.81 11.95
C GLU A 198 -3.48 -28.73 12.19
N GLU A 199 -2.26 -28.20 12.20
CA GLU A 199 -1.06 -29.00 12.47
C GLU A 199 -0.82 -29.21 13.96
N LEU A 200 -1.08 -28.20 14.79
CA LEU A 200 -1.00 -28.33 16.26
C LEU A 200 -2.04 -29.32 16.80
N GLU A 201 -3.26 -29.34 16.24
CA GLU A 201 -4.32 -30.31 16.60
C GLU A 201 -3.94 -31.75 16.24
N LYS A 202 -3.07 -31.95 15.24
CA LYS A 202 -2.49 -33.26 14.88
C LYS A 202 -1.23 -33.59 15.70
N ASP A 203 -0.94 -32.82 16.75
CA ASP A 203 0.25 -32.92 17.60
C ASP A 203 1.57 -32.77 16.82
N ASN A 204 1.55 -32.03 15.70
CA ASN A 204 2.77 -31.65 14.98
C ASN A 204 3.29 -30.30 15.48
N SER A 205 4.57 -30.23 15.81
CA SER A 205 5.25 -28.95 16.08
C SER A 205 5.39 -28.13 14.79
N VAL A 206 5.18 -26.81 14.90
CA VAL A 206 5.20 -25.88 13.76
C VAL A 206 6.04 -24.64 14.03
N ILE A 207 6.59 -24.09 12.96
CA ILE A 207 7.31 -22.84 12.93
C ILE A 207 6.51 -21.85 12.08
N ALA A 208 5.99 -20.79 12.68
CA ALA A 208 5.32 -19.71 11.98
C ALA A 208 6.23 -18.48 11.86
N VAL A 209 6.36 -17.95 10.65
CA VAL A 209 7.31 -16.88 10.33
C VAL A 209 6.59 -15.77 9.57
N SER A 210 6.69 -14.54 10.09
CA SER A 210 6.34 -13.33 9.36
C SER A 210 7.60 -12.64 8.85
N LEU A 211 7.65 -12.37 7.55
CA LEU A 211 8.74 -11.66 6.87
C LEU A 211 8.21 -10.39 6.22
N ASP A 212 9.02 -9.32 6.22
CA ASP A 212 8.71 -8.02 5.61
C ASP A 212 9.86 -7.58 4.70
N LEU A 213 9.57 -6.79 3.66
CA LEU A 213 10.57 -6.23 2.75
C LEU A 213 10.86 -4.76 3.06
N LYS A 214 12.15 -4.43 3.18
CA LYS A 214 12.59 -3.07 3.51
C LYS A 214 12.35 -2.11 2.34
N SER A 215 11.42 -1.17 2.53
CA SER A 215 11.13 -0.08 1.58
C SER A 215 10.94 -0.55 0.14
N TYR A 216 10.18 -1.64 -0.02
CA TYR A 216 10.12 -2.44 -1.25
C TYR A 216 9.95 -1.61 -2.53
N TYR A 217 8.90 -0.80 -2.63
CA TYR A 217 8.64 0.04 -3.81
C TYR A 217 9.80 0.97 -4.17
N HIS A 218 10.51 1.54 -3.18
CA HIS A 218 11.55 2.53 -3.42
C HIS A 218 12.85 1.94 -4.00
N TYR A 219 13.06 0.63 -3.86
CA TYR A 219 14.25 -0.07 -4.37
C TYR A 219 13.99 -0.87 -5.65
N ILE A 220 12.83 -0.70 -6.29
CA ILE A 220 12.53 -1.28 -7.59
C ILE A 220 12.94 -0.30 -8.67
N ASP A 221 13.88 -0.68 -9.54
CA ASP A 221 14.19 0.09 -10.76
C ASP A 221 13.16 -0.25 -11.85
N PRO A 222 12.33 0.71 -12.27
CA PRO A 222 11.23 0.45 -13.20
C PRO A 222 11.67 -0.11 -14.56
N LYS A 223 12.95 0.03 -14.95
CA LYS A 223 13.48 -0.58 -16.19
C LYS A 223 13.31 -2.10 -16.21
N ILE A 224 13.20 -2.74 -15.03
CA ILE A 224 13.07 -4.19 -14.91
C ILE A 224 11.88 -4.76 -15.68
N ILE A 225 10.78 -3.99 -15.82
CA ILE A 225 9.57 -4.46 -16.50
C ILE A 225 9.76 -4.61 -18.01
N SER A 226 10.81 -4.00 -18.57
CA SER A 226 11.20 -4.18 -19.99
C SER A 226 12.10 -5.39 -20.21
N SER A 227 12.52 -6.08 -19.15
CA SER A 227 13.45 -7.21 -19.24
C SER A 227 12.82 -8.39 -19.95
N LYS A 228 13.47 -8.85 -21.02
CA LYS A 228 13.08 -10.10 -21.70
C LYS A 228 13.13 -11.28 -20.71
N LYS A 229 14.16 -11.36 -19.86
CA LYS A 229 14.31 -12.44 -18.87
C LYS A 229 13.15 -12.51 -17.88
N LEU A 230 12.62 -11.34 -17.45
CA LEU A 230 11.44 -11.29 -16.58
C LEU A 230 10.21 -11.78 -17.34
N ARG A 231 9.98 -11.33 -18.56
CA ARG A 231 8.85 -11.80 -19.37
C ARG A 231 8.90 -13.30 -19.63
N ASP A 232 10.08 -13.80 -20.01
CA ASP A 232 10.29 -15.22 -20.33
C ASP A 232 10.05 -16.11 -19.09
N SER A 233 10.30 -15.63 -17.87
CA SER A 233 10.02 -16.42 -16.65
C SER A 233 8.53 -16.61 -16.36
N PHE A 234 7.66 -15.78 -16.95
CA PHE A 234 6.21 -15.98 -16.93
C PHE A 234 5.71 -16.93 -18.03
N GLY A 235 6.56 -17.30 -19.00
CA GLY A 235 6.14 -18.07 -20.17
C GLY A 235 5.09 -17.35 -21.03
N LEU A 236 5.10 -16.01 -21.02
CA LEU A 236 4.12 -15.19 -21.75
C LEU A 236 4.67 -14.74 -23.11
N GLU A 237 3.86 -14.96 -24.14
CA GLU A 237 4.09 -14.41 -25.47
C GLU A 237 3.32 -13.09 -25.62
N LEU A 238 4.03 -11.97 -25.53
CA LEU A 238 3.48 -10.65 -25.80
C LEU A 238 3.76 -10.26 -27.25
N ASN A 239 2.79 -9.61 -27.89
CA ASN A 239 3.00 -9.08 -29.23
C ASN A 239 3.97 -7.88 -29.20
N ASN A 240 4.55 -7.53 -30.36
CA ASN A 240 5.53 -6.44 -30.45
C ASN A 240 5.00 -5.09 -29.93
N GLN A 241 3.72 -4.79 -30.13
CA GLN A 241 3.11 -3.55 -29.66
C GLN A 241 2.97 -3.54 -28.13
N GLU A 242 2.59 -4.66 -27.52
CA GLU A 242 2.50 -4.82 -26.05
C GLU A 242 3.87 -4.68 -25.38
N VAL A 243 4.91 -5.27 -25.98
CA VAL A 243 6.30 -5.09 -25.54
C VAL A 243 6.70 -3.62 -25.62
N LEU A 244 6.35 -2.93 -26.71
CA LEU A 244 6.64 -1.50 -26.87
C LEU A 244 5.90 -0.65 -25.83
N PHE A 245 4.61 -0.89 -25.57
CA PHE A 245 3.86 -0.18 -24.53
C PHE A 245 4.50 -0.38 -23.16
N THR A 246 4.80 -1.63 -22.79
CA THR A 246 5.47 -1.93 -21.51
C THR A 246 6.84 -1.23 -21.40
N LYS A 247 7.59 -1.15 -22.50
CA LYS A 247 8.85 -0.39 -22.56
C LYS A 247 8.64 1.11 -22.39
N GLN A 248 7.57 1.68 -22.95
CA GLN A 248 7.23 3.09 -22.73
C GLN A 248 6.87 3.38 -21.28
N LEU A 249 6.08 2.49 -20.66
CA LEU A 249 5.75 2.59 -19.24
C LEU A 249 7.00 2.53 -18.37
N ALA A 250 7.93 1.63 -18.68
CA ALA A 250 9.21 1.53 -17.97
C ALA A 250 10.00 2.84 -18.03
N ILE A 251 10.15 3.42 -19.23
CA ILE A 251 10.85 4.69 -19.43
C ILE A 251 10.15 5.83 -18.67
N PHE A 252 8.83 5.88 -18.73
CA PHE A 252 8.04 6.88 -18.02
C PHE A 252 8.24 6.79 -16.49
N LEU A 253 8.15 5.58 -15.94
CA LEU A 253 8.36 5.35 -14.50
C LEU A 253 9.81 5.60 -14.07
N THR A 254 10.80 5.30 -14.91
CA THR A 254 12.20 5.67 -14.64
C THR A 254 12.35 7.18 -14.54
N LYS A 255 11.77 7.95 -15.48
CA LYS A 255 11.82 9.42 -15.42
C LYS A 255 11.15 9.95 -14.16
N TRP A 256 10.00 9.38 -13.80
CA TRP A 256 9.33 9.74 -12.54
C TRP A 256 10.23 9.44 -11.33
N ALA A 257 10.89 8.28 -11.30
CA ALA A 257 11.81 7.91 -10.23
C ALA A 257 12.98 8.89 -10.12
N GLU A 258 13.60 9.25 -11.25
CA GLU A 258 14.71 10.22 -11.30
C GLU A 258 14.30 11.60 -10.76
N GLU A 259 13.14 12.11 -11.18
CA GLU A 259 12.61 13.39 -10.69
C GLU A 259 12.17 13.33 -9.21
N ALA A 260 11.68 12.19 -8.73
CA ALA A 260 11.37 11.99 -7.32
C ALA A 260 12.64 12.08 -6.43
N VAL A 261 13.79 11.59 -6.91
CA VAL A 261 15.09 11.78 -6.24
C VAL A 261 15.52 13.24 -6.24
N ASN A 262 15.35 13.94 -7.37
CA ASN A 262 15.66 15.37 -7.43
C ASN A 262 14.77 16.18 -6.48
N PHE A 263 13.49 15.82 -6.39
CA PHE A 263 12.55 16.43 -5.45
C PHE A 263 12.94 16.16 -3.99
N SER A 264 13.34 14.92 -3.65
CA SER A 264 13.77 14.58 -2.28
C SER A 264 14.96 15.43 -1.81
N LYS A 265 15.95 15.62 -2.70
CA LYS A 265 17.14 16.44 -2.44
C LYS A 265 16.79 17.90 -2.17
N LYS A 266 15.77 18.46 -2.83
CA LYS A 266 15.32 19.84 -2.62
C LYS A 266 14.64 20.07 -1.26
N ILE A 267 14.10 19.01 -0.65
CA ILE A 267 13.36 19.11 0.62
C ILE A 267 14.29 19.03 1.83
N SER A 268 15.35 18.23 1.75
CA SER A 268 16.30 18.08 2.85
C SER A 268 17.68 17.65 2.37
N ASP A 269 18.68 18.49 2.67
CA ASP A 269 20.11 18.22 2.43
C ASP A 269 20.66 17.07 3.30
N HIS A 270 19.95 16.70 4.36
CA HIS A 270 20.31 15.63 5.30
C HIS A 270 19.51 14.33 5.09
N SER A 271 18.70 14.23 4.03
CA SER A 271 17.91 13.03 3.77
C SER A 271 18.77 11.89 3.20
N GLU A 272 18.56 10.67 3.70
CA GLU A 272 19.11 9.47 3.03
C GLU A 272 18.70 9.49 1.55
N THR A 273 19.65 9.24 0.65
CA THR A 273 19.39 9.20 -0.78
C THR A 273 18.35 8.11 -1.10
N ILE A 274 17.12 8.53 -1.41
CA ILE A 274 16.06 7.63 -1.88
C ILE A 274 16.41 7.21 -3.31
N SER A 275 16.17 5.94 -3.66
CA SER A 275 16.51 5.41 -5.00
C SER A 275 15.46 5.75 -6.09
N GLY A 276 14.48 6.62 -5.82
CA GLY A 276 13.42 7.03 -6.74
C GLY A 276 12.33 5.96 -6.94
N GLY A 277 12.73 4.72 -7.18
CA GLY A 277 11.88 3.53 -7.12
C GLY A 277 10.66 3.51 -8.04
N LEU A 278 9.74 2.60 -7.74
CA LEU A 278 8.45 2.48 -8.39
C LEU A 278 7.45 3.51 -7.82
N ALA A 279 6.69 4.14 -8.71
CA ALA A 279 5.76 5.21 -8.35
C ALA A 279 4.62 4.74 -7.44
N ILE A 280 4.59 5.25 -6.20
CA ILE A 280 3.46 5.02 -5.29
C ILE A 280 2.34 6.00 -5.67
N GLY A 281 1.15 5.47 -5.97
CA GLY A 281 -0.01 6.25 -6.44
C GLY A 281 -0.49 5.90 -7.85
N LEU A 282 0.22 5.02 -8.58
CA LEU A 282 -0.30 4.40 -9.81
C LEU A 282 -0.68 2.94 -9.55
N THR A 283 -1.82 2.55 -10.10
CA THR A 283 -2.33 1.18 -9.99
C THR A 283 -1.42 0.16 -10.69
N ALA A 284 -0.76 0.54 -11.80
CA ALA A 284 0.17 -0.34 -12.51
C ALA A 284 1.35 -0.76 -11.62
N SER A 285 1.77 0.12 -10.69
CA SER A 285 2.84 -0.19 -9.74
C SER A 285 2.51 -1.39 -8.85
N ARG A 286 1.23 -1.64 -8.55
CA ARG A 286 0.79 -2.79 -7.75
C ARG A 286 0.97 -4.12 -8.48
N ILE A 287 0.66 -4.13 -9.78
CA ILE A 287 0.88 -5.29 -10.63
C ILE A 287 2.38 -5.52 -10.80
N ILE A 288 3.14 -4.46 -11.10
CA ILE A 288 4.59 -4.51 -11.29
C ILE A 288 5.30 -5.04 -10.03
N SER A 289 4.88 -4.61 -8.83
CA SER A 289 5.43 -5.14 -7.58
C SER A 289 5.19 -6.65 -7.45
N ASN A 290 3.99 -7.12 -7.76
CA ASN A 290 3.73 -8.57 -7.74
C ASN A 290 4.52 -9.33 -8.82
N MET A 291 4.69 -8.74 -10.01
CA MET A 291 5.48 -9.34 -11.08
C MET A 291 6.92 -9.66 -10.65
N ILE A 292 7.52 -8.77 -9.86
CA ILE A 292 8.91 -8.89 -9.42
C ILE A 292 9.08 -9.98 -8.35
N LEU A 293 8.03 -10.42 -7.67
CA LEU A 293 8.11 -11.47 -6.64
C LEU A 293 7.57 -12.83 -7.10
N HIS A 294 7.02 -12.95 -8.32
CA HIS A 294 6.39 -14.20 -8.77
C HIS A 294 7.32 -15.43 -8.69
N GLN A 295 8.60 -15.28 -9.08
CA GLN A 295 9.54 -16.39 -9.09
C GLN A 295 10.03 -16.72 -7.67
N TRP A 296 10.04 -15.75 -6.76
CA TRP A 296 10.24 -16.02 -5.33
C TRP A 296 9.10 -16.88 -4.79
N ASP A 297 7.84 -16.51 -5.06
CA ASP A 297 6.67 -17.28 -4.61
C ASP A 297 6.71 -18.72 -5.14
N LYS A 298 7.05 -18.87 -6.43
CA LYS A 298 7.21 -20.18 -7.07
C LYS A 298 8.31 -21.01 -6.39
N LEU A 299 9.47 -20.42 -6.11
CA LEU A 299 10.58 -21.11 -5.46
C LEU A 299 10.25 -21.54 -4.02
N ILE A 300 9.51 -20.72 -3.27
CA ILE A 300 9.05 -21.09 -1.92
C ILE A 300 8.15 -22.32 -2.01
N ASN A 301 7.14 -22.29 -2.88
CA ASN A 301 6.22 -23.43 -3.02
C ASN A 301 6.94 -24.70 -3.50
N GLU A 302 7.85 -24.59 -4.47
CA GLU A 302 8.51 -25.75 -5.09
C GLU A 302 9.66 -26.34 -4.26
N LYS A 303 10.49 -25.50 -3.62
CA LYS A 303 11.72 -25.96 -2.95
C LYS A 303 11.62 -26.04 -1.44
N LEU A 304 10.78 -25.20 -0.84
CA LEU A 304 10.59 -25.18 0.61
C LEU A 304 9.40 -26.05 1.03
N THR A 305 8.40 -26.19 0.14
CA THR A 305 7.18 -26.98 0.36
C THR A 305 6.59 -26.76 1.76
N PRO A 306 6.26 -25.50 2.13
CA PRO A 306 5.75 -25.19 3.46
C PRO A 306 4.34 -25.76 3.66
N ILE A 307 3.92 -25.89 4.93
CA ILE A 307 2.52 -26.17 5.27
C ILE A 307 1.63 -25.06 4.70
N HIS A 308 2.06 -23.81 4.86
CA HIS A 308 1.40 -22.65 4.29
C HIS A 308 2.42 -21.60 3.85
N TYR A 309 2.18 -20.99 2.69
CA TYR A 309 2.84 -19.77 2.26
C TYR A 309 1.84 -18.82 1.60
N GLY A 310 1.81 -17.59 2.12
CA GLY A 310 1.00 -16.52 1.59
C GLY A 310 1.76 -15.20 1.59
N ARG A 311 1.61 -14.43 0.51
CA ARG A 311 2.18 -13.10 0.35
C ARG A 311 1.09 -12.06 0.10
N TYR A 312 1.11 -11.01 0.90
CA TYR A 312 0.28 -9.83 0.74
C TYR A 312 1.17 -8.64 0.37
N VAL A 313 1.38 -8.44 -0.94
CA VAL A 313 2.31 -7.42 -1.47
C VAL A 313 3.75 -7.68 -0.98
N ASP A 314 4.25 -6.92 0.00
CA ASP A 314 5.57 -7.04 0.63
C ASP A 314 5.57 -7.91 1.90
N ASP A 315 4.43 -8.06 2.56
CA ASP A 315 4.27 -8.92 3.74
C ASP A 315 4.19 -10.39 3.32
N MET A 316 5.00 -11.25 3.94
CA MET A 316 5.00 -12.69 3.71
C MET A 316 4.74 -13.44 5.00
N PHE A 317 3.93 -14.50 4.91
CA PHE A 317 3.62 -15.38 6.02
C PHE A 317 3.87 -16.82 5.61
N LEU A 318 4.62 -17.54 6.46
CA LEU A 318 5.15 -18.86 6.19
C LEU A 318 4.93 -19.75 7.41
N VAL A 319 4.43 -20.97 7.19
CA VAL A 319 4.26 -22.00 8.21
C VAL A 319 5.02 -23.24 7.78
N LEU A 320 5.97 -23.68 8.60
CA LEU A 320 6.84 -24.82 8.35
C LEU A 320 6.64 -25.87 9.43
N LYS A 321 6.85 -27.15 9.09
CA LYS A 321 6.95 -28.20 10.10
C LYS A 321 8.24 -28.02 10.89
N ASP A 322 8.15 -28.07 12.21
CA ASP A 322 9.33 -28.02 13.06
C ASP A 322 10.04 -29.38 13.06
N THR A 323 11.36 -29.35 12.85
CA THR A 323 12.23 -30.53 12.95
C THR A 323 13.20 -30.45 14.14
N GLY A 324 13.04 -29.43 15.01
CA GLY A 324 13.85 -29.19 16.21
C GLY A 324 15.16 -28.41 15.96
N ASN A 325 15.52 -28.16 14.69
CA ASN A 325 16.79 -27.54 14.33
C ASN A 325 16.76 -26.00 14.36
N ILE A 326 15.57 -25.39 14.21
CA ILE A 326 15.42 -23.94 14.08
C ILE A 326 15.04 -23.36 15.44
N THR A 327 15.96 -22.65 16.07
CA THR A 327 15.76 -22.07 17.41
C THR A 327 15.79 -20.54 17.41
N ASN A 328 16.20 -19.91 16.31
CA ASN A 328 16.30 -18.46 16.16
C ASN A 328 16.23 -18.05 14.68
N SER A 329 16.10 -16.74 14.44
CA SER A 329 15.99 -16.17 13.09
C SER A 329 17.21 -16.43 12.22
N ASP A 330 18.44 -16.46 12.77
CA ASP A 330 19.65 -16.73 11.98
C ASP A 330 19.65 -18.16 11.42
N LYS A 331 19.31 -19.16 12.26
CA LYS A 331 19.18 -20.56 11.82
C LYS A 331 18.06 -20.72 10.80
N LEU A 332 16.92 -20.04 10.98
CA LEU A 332 15.85 -20.02 9.99
C LEU A 332 16.36 -19.50 8.64
N MET A 333 17.04 -18.35 8.63
CA MET A 333 17.53 -17.76 7.38
C MET A 333 18.58 -18.63 6.69
N LYS A 334 19.45 -19.30 7.46
CA LYS A 334 20.39 -20.30 6.93
C LYS A 334 19.66 -21.51 6.32
N PHE A 335 18.64 -22.03 7.00
CA PHE A 335 17.79 -23.10 6.46
C PHE A 335 17.10 -22.70 5.16
N LEU A 336 16.52 -21.49 5.09
CA LEU A 336 15.93 -20.97 3.86
C LEU A 336 16.98 -20.85 2.75
N ARG A 337 18.19 -20.39 3.06
CA ARG A 337 19.29 -20.28 2.10
C ARG A 337 19.71 -21.65 1.55
N GLU A 338 19.80 -22.66 2.40
CA GLU A 338 20.15 -24.03 2.02
C GLU A 338 19.10 -24.61 1.05
N ARG A 339 17.81 -24.44 1.35
CA ARG A 339 16.71 -24.94 0.52
C ARG A 339 16.55 -24.19 -0.80
N LEU A 340 16.56 -22.86 -0.76
CA LEU A 340 16.31 -22.02 -1.94
C LEU A 340 17.54 -21.88 -2.83
N GLY A 341 18.72 -21.95 -2.22
CA GLY A 341 20.03 -21.84 -2.86
C GLY A 341 20.74 -20.51 -2.51
N SER A 342 22.05 -20.60 -2.31
CA SER A 342 22.92 -19.47 -1.96
C SER A 342 22.98 -18.33 -2.98
N LYS A 343 22.56 -18.57 -4.22
CA LYS A 343 22.45 -17.56 -5.28
C LYS A 343 21.16 -16.75 -5.20
N VAL A 344 20.12 -17.29 -4.56
CA VAL A 344 18.79 -16.66 -4.44
C VAL A 344 18.72 -15.86 -3.15
N LEU A 345 19.10 -16.46 -2.02
CA LEU A 345 19.12 -15.77 -0.73
C LEU A 345 20.56 -15.44 -0.35
N VAL A 346 20.91 -14.16 -0.43
CA VAL A 346 22.29 -13.67 -0.26
C VAL A 346 22.36 -12.82 1.00
N GLN A 347 23.27 -13.19 1.91
CA GLN A 347 23.58 -12.45 3.12
C GLN A 347 24.51 -11.29 2.79
N ASP A 348 24.27 -10.11 3.36
CA ASP A 348 25.15 -8.96 3.20
C ASP A 348 26.47 -9.20 3.94
N ALA A 349 27.60 -8.87 3.30
CA ALA A 349 28.94 -9.09 3.85
C ALA A 349 29.23 -8.20 5.06
N ASN A 350 28.67 -6.99 5.09
CA ASN A 350 28.96 -5.98 6.12
C ASN A 350 27.94 -6.00 7.27
N GLN A 351 26.76 -6.59 7.07
CA GLN A 351 25.71 -6.68 8.07
C GLN A 351 25.11 -8.08 8.05
N THR A 352 25.62 -8.95 8.93
CA THR A 352 25.25 -10.37 9.01
C THR A 352 23.74 -10.60 9.17
N ASN A 353 23.01 -9.65 9.77
CA ASN A 353 21.56 -9.77 9.93
C ASN A 353 20.78 -9.41 8.67
N ASN A 354 21.37 -8.78 7.65
CA ASN A 354 20.65 -8.37 6.46
C ASN A 354 20.71 -9.42 5.36
N TRP A 355 19.54 -9.71 4.80
CA TRP A 355 19.37 -10.69 3.74
C TRP A 355 18.74 -10.05 2.51
N SER A 356 19.20 -10.45 1.34
CA SER A 356 18.70 -9.98 0.05
C SER A 356 18.20 -11.14 -0.80
N ILE A 357 17.10 -10.88 -1.52
CA ILE A 357 16.51 -11.82 -2.46
C ILE A 357 16.99 -11.44 -3.86
N ASN A 358 17.78 -12.32 -4.45
CA ASN A 358 18.29 -12.20 -5.79
C ASN A 358 17.53 -13.16 -6.73
N GLN A 359 17.22 -12.68 -7.93
CA GLN A 359 16.49 -13.44 -8.93
C GLN A 359 17.20 -13.33 -10.28
N PRO A 360 17.13 -14.36 -11.14
CA PRO A 360 17.93 -14.41 -12.37
C PRO A 360 17.79 -13.19 -13.29
N TYR A 361 16.59 -12.60 -13.33
CA TYR A 361 16.28 -11.42 -14.15
C TYR A 361 16.70 -10.09 -13.53
N LEU A 362 17.12 -10.06 -12.25
CA LEU A 362 17.65 -8.87 -11.59
C LEU A 362 19.13 -8.62 -11.94
N LYS A 363 19.81 -9.59 -12.56
CA LYS A 363 21.20 -9.43 -13.01
C LYS A 363 21.31 -8.24 -13.97
N ASN A 364 22.14 -7.26 -13.61
CA ASN A 364 22.39 -5.98 -14.33
C ASN A 364 21.31 -4.89 -14.14
N ASN A 365 20.36 -5.08 -13.22
CA ASN A 365 19.37 -4.06 -12.88
C ASN A 365 19.70 -3.44 -11.50
N LYS A 366 19.24 -2.21 -11.24
CA LYS A 366 19.46 -1.53 -9.94
C LYS A 366 18.46 -1.95 -8.87
N THR A 367 17.51 -2.82 -9.19
CA THR A 367 16.49 -3.33 -8.26
C THR A 367 17.13 -4.11 -7.12
N GLN A 368 16.72 -3.82 -5.89
CA GLN A 368 17.18 -4.50 -4.70
C GLN A 368 15.99 -4.94 -3.85
N ILE A 369 15.94 -6.22 -3.53
CA ILE A 369 14.90 -6.79 -2.65
C ILE A 369 15.61 -7.22 -1.37
N ARG A 370 15.31 -6.53 -0.26
CA ARG A 370 15.97 -6.75 1.03
C ARG A 370 14.93 -7.10 2.09
N LEU A 371 15.20 -8.13 2.87
CA LEU A 371 14.38 -8.49 4.02
C LEU A 371 14.65 -7.52 5.18
N GLN A 372 13.59 -7.14 5.89
CA GLN A 372 13.65 -6.26 7.04
C GLN A 372 13.76 -7.08 8.34
N SER A 373 14.99 -7.40 8.74
CA SER A 373 15.27 -8.30 9.86
C SER A 373 14.67 -7.85 11.19
N ASN A 374 14.65 -6.55 11.47
CA ASN A 374 14.06 -5.99 12.71
C ASN A 374 12.54 -6.17 12.82
N LYS A 375 11.85 -6.57 11.75
CA LYS A 375 10.41 -6.84 11.75
C LYS A 375 10.08 -8.32 11.57
N GLN A 376 11.09 -9.18 11.41
CA GLN A 376 10.87 -10.61 11.32
C GLN A 376 10.36 -11.13 12.65
N LYS A 377 9.30 -11.94 12.60
CA LYS A 377 8.77 -12.62 13.78
C LYS A 377 8.81 -14.12 13.55
N LEU A 378 9.29 -14.83 14.57
CA LEU A 378 9.43 -16.27 14.58
C LEU A 378 8.67 -16.81 15.78
N PHE A 379 7.72 -17.70 15.52
CA PHE A 379 6.99 -18.44 16.55
C PHE A 379 7.28 -19.92 16.36
N ILE A 380 7.73 -20.58 17.42
CA ILE A 380 7.95 -22.03 17.45
C ILE A 380 6.89 -22.57 18.41
N LEU A 381 5.95 -23.34 17.89
CA LEU A 381 4.72 -23.71 18.57
C LEU A 381 4.61 -25.24 18.61
N GLN A 382 4.17 -25.76 19.76
CA GLN A 382 4.00 -27.19 19.97
C GLN A 382 2.85 -27.45 20.95
N GLY A 383 2.05 -28.48 20.64
CA GLY A 383 1.01 -29.02 21.51
C GLY A 383 0.02 -27.96 21.99
N GLN A 384 -0.55 -28.20 23.18
CA GLN A 384 -1.60 -27.35 23.76
C GLN A 384 -1.13 -25.92 24.03
N MET A 385 0.11 -25.71 24.50
CA MET A 385 0.62 -24.36 24.74
C MET A 385 0.69 -23.52 23.45
N GLY A 386 0.96 -24.17 22.31
CA GLY A 386 0.91 -23.53 21.00
C GLY A 386 -0.50 -23.08 20.62
N LEU A 387 -1.51 -23.93 20.89
CA LEU A 387 -2.92 -23.61 20.66
C LEU A 387 -3.40 -22.46 21.56
N ASP A 388 -3.06 -22.49 22.85
CA ASP A 388 -3.45 -21.43 23.79
C ASP A 388 -2.86 -20.07 23.38
N LEU A 389 -1.61 -20.04 22.91
CA LEU A 389 -0.98 -18.82 22.38
C LEU A 389 -1.68 -18.35 21.09
N LEU A 390 -2.05 -19.27 20.21
CA LEU A 390 -2.77 -18.96 18.97
C LEU A 390 -4.15 -18.34 19.28
N ASP A 391 -4.89 -18.93 20.22
CA ASP A 391 -6.20 -18.43 20.65
C ASP A 391 -6.11 -17.03 21.26
N SER A 392 -5.04 -16.75 22.03
CA SER A 392 -4.76 -15.41 22.54
C SER A 392 -4.51 -14.40 21.40
N ILE A 393 -3.70 -14.77 20.40
CA ILE A 393 -3.44 -13.93 19.22
C ILE A 393 -4.72 -13.68 18.41
N GLU A 394 -5.54 -14.72 18.21
CA GLU A 394 -6.81 -14.59 17.50
C GLU A 394 -7.82 -13.73 18.26
N LYS A 395 -7.93 -13.92 19.57
CA LYS A 395 -8.80 -13.11 20.42
C LYS A 395 -8.44 -11.62 20.34
N ASP A 396 -7.15 -11.29 20.46
CA ASP A 396 -6.65 -9.91 20.26
C ASP A 396 -7.08 -9.35 18.90
N ILE A 397 -6.97 -10.16 17.84
CA ILE A 397 -7.38 -9.77 16.48
C ILE A 397 -8.90 -9.52 16.40
N TYR A 398 -9.70 -10.41 16.98
CA TYR A 398 -11.15 -10.29 16.97
C TYR A 398 -11.64 -9.09 17.77
N GLU A 399 -11.07 -8.84 18.96
CA GLU A 399 -11.39 -7.69 19.81
C GLU A 399 -11.10 -6.37 19.08
N LEU A 400 -9.95 -6.23 18.42
CA LEU A 400 -9.67 -5.05 17.59
C LEU A 400 -10.66 -4.88 16.43
N SER A 401 -11.10 -5.98 15.80
CA SER A 401 -12.09 -5.95 14.72
C SER A 401 -13.51 -5.63 15.20
N SER A 402 -13.83 -5.98 16.45
CA SER A 402 -15.13 -5.73 17.07
C SER A 402 -15.18 -4.35 17.69
N GLU A 403 -14.08 -3.83 18.24
CA GLU A 403 -13.92 -2.42 18.63
C GLU A 403 -14.11 -1.49 17.44
N HIS A 404 -13.64 -1.87 16.25
CA HIS A 404 -13.95 -1.15 15.00
C HIS A 404 -15.46 -1.19 14.66
N ARG A 405 -16.17 -2.29 14.97
CA ARG A 405 -17.62 -2.42 14.76
C ARG A 405 -18.44 -1.71 15.84
N LEU A 406 -17.89 -1.57 17.03
CA LEU A 406 -18.43 -0.80 18.15
C LEU A 406 -18.15 0.70 18.00
N MET A 407 -17.51 1.12 16.89
CA MET A 407 -17.38 2.53 16.60
C MET A 407 -18.77 3.16 16.45
N PRO A 408 -19.08 4.19 17.26
CA PRO A 408 -20.28 4.97 17.04
C PRO A 408 -20.24 5.53 15.63
N SER A 409 -21.39 5.61 14.96
CA SER A 409 -21.48 6.33 13.69
C SER A 409 -20.95 7.76 13.88
N PRO A 410 -20.48 8.45 12.82
CA PRO A 410 -20.00 9.83 12.91
C PRO A 410 -20.95 10.76 13.69
N ASP A 411 -22.25 10.49 13.62
CA ASP A 411 -23.30 11.25 14.27
C ASP A 411 -23.48 10.92 15.77
N GLN A 412 -22.95 9.78 16.24
CA GLN A 412 -22.98 9.32 17.63
C GLN A 412 -21.69 9.63 18.41
N LEU A 413 -20.60 9.99 17.72
CA LEU A 413 -19.31 10.33 18.33
C LEU A 413 -19.36 11.63 19.16
N ASP A 414 -20.23 12.58 18.82
CA ASP A 414 -20.40 13.85 19.54
C ASP A 414 -20.84 13.68 21.00
N LYS A 415 -21.52 12.57 21.32
CA LYS A 415 -22.15 12.31 22.63
C LYS A 415 -21.45 11.22 23.45
N SER A 416 -20.49 10.49 22.89
CA SER A 416 -19.91 9.32 23.53
C SER A 416 -18.65 9.67 24.33
N THR A 417 -18.74 9.61 25.66
CA THR A 417 -17.59 9.65 26.58
C THR A 417 -16.63 8.49 26.31
N VAL A 418 -17.15 7.33 25.90
CA VAL A 418 -16.38 6.14 25.53
C VAL A 418 -15.50 6.40 24.30
N ALA A 419 -16.01 7.12 23.30
CA ALA A 419 -15.22 7.50 22.12
C ALA A 419 -14.08 8.47 22.47
N LYS A 420 -14.33 9.42 23.37
CA LYS A 420 -13.28 10.31 23.90
C LYS A 420 -12.24 9.54 24.72
N VAL A 421 -12.68 8.58 25.54
CA VAL A 421 -11.80 7.70 26.32
C VAL A 421 -10.98 6.78 25.41
N LEU A 422 -11.56 6.16 24.38
CA LEU A 422 -10.85 5.34 23.38
C LEU A 422 -9.84 6.16 22.57
N SER A 423 -10.14 7.43 22.29
CA SER A 423 -9.18 8.34 21.66
C SER A 423 -8.03 8.77 22.59
N ALA A 424 -8.27 8.75 23.91
CA ALA A 424 -7.34 9.18 24.95
C ALA A 424 -6.55 8.02 25.60
N ALA A 425 -7.05 6.78 25.51
CA ALA A 425 -6.42 5.57 26.04
C ALA A 425 -5.17 5.24 25.20
N GLY A 426 -4.08 5.91 25.54
CA GLY A 426 -2.81 5.88 24.83
C GLY A 426 -1.86 4.73 25.20
N SER A 427 -2.27 3.69 25.91
CA SER A 427 -1.35 2.60 26.25
C SER A 427 -1.40 1.47 25.21
N VAL A 428 -0.67 1.66 24.11
CA VAL A 428 -0.10 0.50 23.41
C VAL A 428 1.08 0.03 24.26
N GLY A 429 0.80 -0.81 25.25
CA GLY A 429 1.84 -1.58 25.92
C GLY A 429 2.54 -2.47 24.90
N GLU A 430 3.85 -2.64 25.08
CA GLU A 430 4.72 -3.51 24.28
C GLU A 430 4.19 -4.94 24.25
N ASN A 431 3.36 -5.27 23.26
CA ASN A 431 2.96 -6.63 22.96
C ASN A 431 2.89 -6.79 21.43
N ALA A 432 3.51 -7.85 20.92
CA ALA A 432 3.64 -8.33 19.54
C ALA A 432 3.23 -7.37 18.37
N ASP A 433 4.17 -6.52 17.95
CA ASP A 433 4.03 -5.44 16.96
C ASP A 433 4.22 -5.89 15.49
N THR A 434 3.15 -6.05 14.70
CA THR A 434 3.12 -5.91 13.21
C THR A 434 1.67 -5.96 12.68
N LEU A 435 0.83 -6.89 13.14
CA LEU A 435 -0.60 -6.94 12.79
C LEU A 435 -1.41 -5.80 13.43
N ARG A 436 -0.90 -5.22 14.52
CA ARG A 436 -1.53 -4.16 15.34
C ARG A 436 -1.51 -2.76 14.71
N ARG A 437 -0.69 -2.50 13.69
CA ARG A 437 -0.42 -1.13 13.22
C ARG A 437 -1.44 -0.57 12.20
N ALA A 438 -2.04 -1.41 11.37
CA ALA A 438 -2.92 -0.95 10.30
C ALA A 438 -4.27 -0.43 10.84
N ASP A 439 -4.82 -1.10 11.86
CA ASP A 439 -6.17 -0.82 12.35
C ASP A 439 -6.17 0.38 13.32
N GLY A 440 -5.22 0.46 14.27
CA GLY A 440 -5.10 1.63 15.16
C GLY A 440 -4.79 2.96 14.43
N LEU A 441 -4.07 2.90 13.30
CA LEU A 441 -3.85 4.07 12.45
C LEU A 441 -5.12 4.52 11.72
N THR A 442 -5.99 3.58 11.34
CA THR A 442 -7.27 3.87 10.67
C THR A 442 -8.24 4.54 11.63
N ILE A 443 -8.28 4.07 12.89
CA ILE A 443 -9.02 4.68 13.99
C ILE A 443 -8.56 6.11 14.24
N ARG A 444 -7.24 6.34 14.32
CA ARG A 444 -6.67 7.69 14.49
C ARG A 444 -6.93 8.60 13.28
N ARG A 445 -6.85 8.08 12.06
CA ARG A 445 -7.13 8.86 10.83
C ARG A 445 -8.59 9.29 10.73
N LEU A 446 -9.52 8.44 11.12
CA LEU A 446 -10.95 8.76 11.17
C LEU A 446 -11.24 9.81 12.26
N SER A 447 -10.68 9.62 13.46
CA SER A 447 -10.81 10.61 14.54
C SER A 447 -10.23 11.97 14.13
N TRP A 448 -9.04 11.98 13.52
CA TRP A 448 -8.39 13.19 13.03
C TRP A 448 -9.14 13.84 11.85
N SER A 449 -9.69 13.06 10.92
CA SER A 449 -10.47 13.61 9.81
C SER A 449 -11.78 14.24 10.27
N LEU A 450 -12.40 13.69 11.31
CA LEU A 450 -13.58 14.29 11.97
C LEU A 450 -13.22 15.56 12.73
N GLN A 451 -12.11 15.58 13.48
CA GLN A 451 -11.62 16.80 14.14
C GLN A 451 -11.24 17.89 13.14
N LEU A 452 -10.57 17.54 12.04
CA LEU A 452 -10.26 18.46 10.94
C LEU A 452 -11.52 18.98 10.27
N ARG A 453 -12.52 18.12 10.02
CA ARG A 453 -13.82 18.55 9.50
C ARG A 453 -14.47 19.56 10.44
N GLN A 454 -14.43 19.32 11.75
CA GLN A 454 -14.99 20.24 12.75
C GLN A 454 -14.21 21.56 12.80
N ALA A 455 -12.88 21.52 12.73
CA ALA A 455 -12.04 22.71 12.65
C ALA A 455 -12.30 23.51 11.36
N LEU A 456 -12.46 22.84 10.22
CA LEU A 456 -12.80 23.45 8.93
C LEU A 456 -14.22 24.04 8.95
N LEU A 457 -15.20 23.32 9.50
CA LEU A 457 -16.55 23.84 9.71
C LEU A 457 -16.55 25.07 10.63
N HIS A 458 -15.81 25.04 11.74
CA HIS A 458 -15.68 26.20 12.63
C HIS A 458 -14.96 27.39 11.96
N LYS A 459 -14.02 27.13 11.05
CA LYS A 459 -13.33 28.16 10.27
C LYS A 459 -14.25 28.77 9.20
N ASP A 460 -14.98 27.92 8.47
CA ASP A 460 -16.00 28.33 7.49
C ASP A 460 -17.17 29.08 8.16
N PHE A 461 -17.50 28.74 9.41
CA PHE A 461 -18.47 29.49 10.22
C PHE A 461 -17.92 30.85 10.66
N LYS A 462 -16.61 31.04 10.89
CA LYS A 462 -16.06 32.38 11.16
C LYS A 462 -16.12 33.29 9.93
N ASP A 463 -15.84 32.76 8.75
CA ASP A 463 -15.86 33.56 7.51
C ASP A 463 -17.28 33.79 6.97
N ARG A 464 -18.21 32.85 7.20
CA ARG A 464 -19.64 33.03 6.83
C ARG A 464 -20.47 33.75 7.88
N ALA A 465 -20.13 33.69 9.17
CA ALA A 465 -20.83 34.47 10.20
C ALA A 465 -20.59 35.97 10.01
N PHE A 466 -19.43 36.38 9.48
CA PHE A 466 -19.16 37.78 9.15
C PHE A 466 -20.07 38.29 8.01
N LEU A 467 -20.34 37.46 7.00
CA LEU A 467 -21.23 37.80 5.88
C LEU A 467 -22.73 37.63 6.23
N SER A 468 -23.11 36.73 7.12
CA SER A 468 -24.51 36.61 7.57
C SER A 468 -24.92 37.71 8.56
N CYS A 469 -23.99 38.24 9.35
CA CYS A 469 -24.28 39.38 10.24
C CYS A 469 -24.44 40.71 9.50
N LEU A 470 -23.86 40.87 8.30
CA LEU A 470 -24.05 42.05 7.43
C LEU A 470 -25.40 42.02 6.68
N ASN A 471 -25.93 40.84 6.36
CA ASN A 471 -27.23 40.73 5.66
C ASN A 471 -28.45 40.65 6.59
N LEU A 472 -28.25 40.49 7.90
CA LEU A 472 -29.31 40.50 8.91
C LEU A 472 -29.57 41.90 9.51
N SER A 473 -28.66 42.87 9.32
CA SER A 473 -28.88 44.26 9.78
C SER A 473 -29.77 45.09 8.86
N ASP A 474 -29.93 44.71 7.59
CA ASP A 474 -30.76 45.46 6.62
C ASP A 474 -32.23 45.03 6.60
N ASN A 475 -32.56 43.85 7.16
CA ASN A 475 -33.93 43.29 7.16
C ASN A 475 -34.64 43.34 8.52
N LEU A 476 -34.00 43.86 9.56
CA LEU A 476 -34.61 44.07 10.87
C LEU A 476 -34.34 45.52 11.30
N GLY A 477 -35.28 46.41 10.96
CA GLY A 477 -35.27 47.82 11.35
C GLY A 477 -35.37 48.00 12.88
N VAL A 478 -34.28 47.70 13.59
CA VAL A 478 -34.16 47.84 15.04
C VAL A 478 -33.20 48.99 15.31
N ARG A 479 -33.78 50.17 15.57
CA ARG A 479 -33.11 51.26 16.28
C ARG A 479 -32.84 50.80 17.71
N SER A 480 -31.64 50.33 18.01
CA SER A 480 -31.14 50.35 19.38
C SER A 480 -29.72 50.91 19.40
N ALA A 481 -29.56 52.02 20.13
CA ALA A 481 -28.33 52.78 20.24
C ALA A 481 -27.23 52.09 21.08
N GLU A 482 -27.44 50.84 21.50
CA GLU A 482 -26.51 50.11 22.37
C GLU A 482 -25.45 49.30 21.60
N LEU A 483 -25.67 48.98 20.32
CA LEU A 483 -24.68 48.26 19.49
C LEU A 483 -23.54 49.16 18.94
N ARG A 484 -23.61 50.48 19.12
CA ARG A 484 -22.53 51.41 18.73
C ARG A 484 -21.48 51.67 19.81
N LYS A 485 -21.62 51.10 21.01
CA LYS A 485 -20.62 51.24 22.09
C LYS A 485 -19.64 50.06 22.21
N LEU A 486 -19.78 49.04 21.34
CA LEU A 486 -18.95 47.82 21.35
C LEU A 486 -18.24 47.54 20.01
N ILE A 487 -18.23 48.55 19.12
CA ILE A 487 -17.22 48.73 18.07
C ILE A 487 -16.30 49.83 18.58
#